data_AF-A0A7C3ISA4-F1
#
_entry.id   AF-A0A7C3ISA4-F1
#
_cell.length_a   1.000
_cell.length_b   1.000
_cell.length_c   1.000
_cell.angle_alpha   90.00
_cell.angle_beta   90.00
_cell.angle_gamma   90.00
#
_symmetry.space_group_name_H-M   'P 1'
#
loop_
_entity.id
_entity.type
_entity.pdbx_description
1 polymer ?
#
loop_
_entity_poly.entity_id
_entity_poly.type
_entity_poly.pdbx_seq_one_letter_code
_entity_poly.pdbx_strand_id
1 'polypeptide(L)'
;MQPSKRLFLRLGDRVLHLRYEHWGQGIVVEELTSTLEGGTALVRIDFEDGQRRTFHNDLDHELCCYYFGIRKSSGPSGNPKRFLGRT
;
A
#
# COMPACT_ATOMS: atom_id res chain seq x y z
N MET A 1 16.24 13.01 -18.50
CA MET A 1 15.07 12.78 -17.63
C MET A 1 15.02 11.28 -17.37
N GLN A 2 15.30 10.83 -16.14
CA GLN A 2 15.25 9.41 -15.80
C GLN A 2 13.81 8.88 -15.99
N PRO A 3 13.62 7.60 -16.37
CA PRO A 3 12.28 7.05 -16.52
C PRO A 3 11.53 7.10 -15.19
N SER A 4 10.24 7.43 -15.26
CA SER A 4 9.37 7.43 -14.09
C SER A 4 9.33 6.03 -13.45
N LYS A 5 9.54 5.95 -12.13
CA LYS A 5 9.48 4.69 -11.39
C LYS A 5 8.15 3.98 -11.62
N ARG A 6 8.20 2.66 -11.73
CA ARG A 6 7.02 1.82 -11.96
C ARG A 6 6.37 1.47 -10.63
N LEU A 7 5.63 2.43 -10.08
CA LEU A 7 5.02 2.30 -8.75
C LEU A 7 3.84 1.32 -8.73
N PHE A 8 3.76 0.51 -7.69
CA PHE A 8 2.69 -0.50 -7.53
C PHE A 8 1.42 0.08 -6.87
N LEU A 9 1.57 0.67 -5.69
CA LEU A 9 0.48 1.23 -4.88
C LEU A 9 0.44 2.75 -4.97
N ARG A 10 -0.75 3.32 -4.76
CA ARG A 10 -1.04 4.76 -4.66
C ARG A 10 -1.70 5.08 -3.33
N LEU A 11 -1.62 6.36 -2.93
CA LEU A 11 -2.34 6.88 -1.77
C LEU A 11 -3.83 6.51 -1.83
N GLY A 12 -4.36 5.93 -0.75
CA GLY A 12 -5.75 5.49 -0.65
C GLY A 12 -6.04 4.09 -1.19
N ASP A 13 -5.09 3.42 -1.85
CA ASP A 13 -5.27 2.02 -2.24
C ASP A 13 -5.52 1.15 -1.00
N ARG A 14 -6.52 0.26 -1.12
CA ARG A 14 -6.79 -0.76 -0.11
C ARG A 14 -6.03 -2.03 -0.45
N VAL A 15 -5.50 -2.69 0.58
CA VAL A 15 -4.65 -3.86 0.41
C VAL A 15 -4.95 -4.96 1.41
N LEU A 16 -4.45 -6.16 1.10
CA LEU A 16 -4.35 -7.30 2.00
C LEU A 16 -2.95 -7.92 1.85
N HIS A 17 -2.52 -8.69 2.84
CA HIS A 17 -1.28 -9.47 2.77
C HIS A 17 -1.57 -10.96 2.63
N LEU A 18 -1.00 -11.62 1.61
CA LEU A 18 -1.28 -13.03 1.29
C LEU A 18 -0.89 -14.04 2.37
N ARG A 19 0.13 -13.74 3.18
CA ARG A 19 0.68 -14.64 4.20
C ARG A 19 0.49 -14.16 5.64
N TYR A 20 0.00 -12.94 5.80
CA TYR A 20 -0.17 -12.29 7.11
C TYR A 20 -1.61 -11.82 7.22
N GLU A 21 -2.55 -12.75 7.08
CA GLU A 21 -3.98 -12.47 7.10
C GLU A 21 -4.42 -11.78 8.40
N HIS A 22 -3.74 -12.08 9.51
CA HIS A 22 -3.98 -11.45 10.81
C HIS A 22 -3.70 -9.95 10.86
N TRP A 23 -3.04 -9.36 9.84
CA TRP A 23 -2.90 -7.91 9.71
C TRP A 23 -4.23 -7.24 9.32
N GLY A 24 -5.16 -8.00 8.74
CA GLY A 24 -6.42 -7.47 8.21
C GLY A 24 -6.23 -6.59 6.97
N GLN A 25 -7.24 -5.78 6.64
CA GLN A 25 -7.15 -4.82 5.54
C GLN A 25 -6.16 -3.71 5.87
N GLY A 26 -5.45 -3.24 4.84
CA GLY A 26 -4.60 -2.07 4.91
C GLY A 26 -5.12 -0.94 4.03
N ILE A 27 -4.81 0.30 4.40
CA ILE A 27 -4.96 1.48 3.53
C ILE A 27 -3.63 2.21 3.39
N VAL A 28 -3.27 2.57 2.16
CA VAL A 28 -2.06 3.35 1.89
C VAL A 28 -2.30 4.80 2.34
N VAL A 29 -1.48 5.27 3.28
CA VAL A 29 -1.61 6.60 3.90
C VAL A 29 -0.50 7.57 3.50
N GLU A 30 0.60 7.07 2.95
CA GLU A 30 1.69 7.90 2.42
C GLU A 30 2.34 7.23 1.19
N GLU A 31 2.75 8.04 0.21
CA GLU A 31 3.59 7.67 -0.93
C GLU A 31 4.81 8.60 -0.96
N LEU A 32 6.02 8.04 -0.97
CA LEU A 32 7.28 8.78 -1.06
C LEU A 32 8.08 8.27 -2.25
N THR A 33 8.46 9.16 -3.17
CA THR A 33 9.33 8.81 -4.30
C THR A 33 10.52 9.77 -4.34
N SER A 34 11.72 9.23 -4.21
CA SER A 34 12.96 10.00 -4.37
C SER A 34 13.14 10.43 -5.83
N THR A 35 13.59 11.67 -6.02
CA THR A 35 13.95 12.25 -7.32
C THR A 35 15.42 12.05 -7.67
N LEU A 36 16.22 11.53 -6.73
CA LEU A 36 17.63 11.25 -6.94
C LEU A 36 17.82 9.95 -7.72
N GLU A 37 18.91 9.88 -8.48
CA GLU A 37 19.34 8.67 -9.16
C GLU A 37 19.61 7.54 -8.15
N GLY A 38 19.10 6.34 -8.42
CA GLY A 38 19.14 5.22 -7.49
C GLY A 38 18.25 5.40 -6.24
N GLY A 39 17.48 6.49 -6.16
CA GLY A 39 16.60 6.76 -5.03
C GLY A 39 15.49 5.72 -4.86
N THR A 40 14.97 5.61 -3.65
CA THR A 40 13.90 4.66 -3.30
C THR A 40 12.51 5.22 -3.60
N ALA A 41 11.54 4.32 -3.77
CA ALA A 41 10.13 4.64 -3.64
C ALA A 41 9.50 3.77 -2.56
N LEU A 42 8.75 4.40 -1.66
CA LEU A 42 8.20 3.82 -0.45
C LEU A 42 6.71 4.14 -0.33
N VAL A 43 5.99 3.29 0.39
CA VAL A 43 4.62 3.54 0.85
C VAL A 43 4.48 3.20 2.33
N ARG A 44 3.60 3.91 3.03
CA ARG A 44 3.16 3.54 4.38
C ARG A 44 1.72 3.07 4.36
N ILE A 45 1.47 1.98 5.06
CA ILE A 45 0.18 1.31 5.10
C ILE A 45 -0.25 1.16 6.55
N ASP A 46 -1.44 1.64 6.87
CA ASP A 46 -2.11 1.38 8.15
C ASP A 46 -2.96 0.12 8.00
N PHE A 47 -2.67 -0.88 8.83
CA PHE A 47 -3.40 -2.15 8.87
C PHE A 47 -4.40 -2.19 10.03
N GLU A 48 -5.45 -3.00 9.90
CA GLU A 48 -6.49 -3.20 10.91
C GLU A 48 -5.97 -3.80 12.23
N ASP A 49 -4.79 -4.44 12.21
CA ASP A 49 -4.07 -4.86 13.42
C ASP A 49 -3.48 -3.69 14.24
N GLY A 50 -3.70 -2.46 13.80
CA GLY A 50 -3.26 -1.23 14.46
C GLY A 50 -1.81 -0.87 14.18
N GLN A 51 -1.10 -1.62 13.33
CA GLN A 51 0.31 -1.37 13.02
C GLN A 51 0.48 -0.65 11.68
N ARG A 52 1.28 0.42 11.69
CA ARG A 52 1.75 1.10 10.47
C ARG A 52 3.03 0.46 9.97
N ARG A 53 3.06 0.06 8.69
CA ARG A 53 4.23 -0.59 8.06
C ARG A 53 4.68 0.17 6.81
N THR A 54 5.98 0.22 6.58
CA THR A 54 6.60 0.85 5.41
C THR A 54 7.15 -0.21 4.47
N PHE A 55 6.93 -0.04 3.16
CA PHE A 55 7.43 -0.98 2.15
C PHE A 55 8.04 -0.27 0.95
N HIS A 56 8.94 -0.94 0.24
CA HIS A 56 9.34 -0.54 -1.11
C HIS A 56 8.14 -0.64 -2.06
N ASN A 57 7.98 0.35 -2.94
CA ASN A 57 6.83 0.47 -3.84
C ASN A 57 7.23 0.48 -5.32
N ASP A 58 8.52 0.32 -5.62
CA ASP A 58 9.05 0.29 -6.98
C ASP A 58 9.02 -1.15 -7.52
N LEU A 59 8.23 -1.42 -8.57
CA LEU A 59 8.12 -2.78 -9.15
C LEU A 59 9.43 -3.27 -9.77
N ASP A 60 10.39 -2.38 -10.01
CA ASP A 60 11.71 -2.76 -10.51
C ASP A 60 12.71 -3.02 -9.37
N HIS A 61 12.29 -2.86 -8.11
CA HIS A 61 13.08 -3.17 -6.91
C HIS A 61 12.69 -4.53 -6.33
N GLU A 62 13.68 -5.38 -6.04
CA GLU A 62 13.47 -6.77 -5.57
C GLU A 62 12.65 -6.87 -4.27
N LEU A 63 12.80 -5.89 -3.39
CA LEU A 63 12.04 -5.79 -2.13
C LEU A 63 10.65 -5.16 -2.25
N CYS A 64 10.13 -4.94 -3.46
CA CYS A 64 8.81 -4.35 -3.66
C CYS A 64 7.73 -5.10 -2.87
N CYS A 65 6.80 -4.34 -2.28
CA CYS A 65 5.68 -4.89 -1.51
C CYS A 65 4.85 -5.92 -2.28
N TYR A 66 4.77 -5.80 -3.61
CA TYR A 66 4.14 -6.81 -4.46
C TYR A 66 4.79 -8.20 -4.28
N TYR A 67 6.12 -8.27 -4.31
CA TYR A 67 6.87 -9.51 -4.14
C TYR A 67 6.86 -10.01 -2.69
N PHE A 68 6.73 -9.11 -1.73
CA PHE A 68 6.59 -9.47 -0.32
C PHE A 68 5.25 -10.16 0.00
N GLY A 69 4.19 -9.82 -0.74
CA GLY A 69 2.87 -10.45 -0.60
C GLY A 69 1.69 -9.48 -0.48
N ILE A 70 1.90 -8.18 -0.68
CA ILE A 70 0.81 -7.19 -0.67
C ILE A 70 0.00 -7.29 -1.97
N ARG A 71 -1.33 -7.26 -1.86
CA ARG A 71 -2.27 -7.29 -2.99
C ARG A 71 -3.30 -6.19 -2.85
N LYS A 72 -3.66 -5.53 -3.96
CA LYS A 72 -4.78 -4.60 -4.00
C LYS A 72 -6.08 -5.37 -3.75
N SER A 73 -6.88 -4.92 -2.78
CA SER A 73 -8.22 -5.47 -2.61
C SER A 73 -9.18 -4.71 -3.52
N SER A 74 -9.72 -5.40 -4.52
CA SER A 74 -10.78 -4.88 -5.39
C SER A 74 -12.13 -4.90 -4.65
N GLY A 75 -12.24 -4.14 -3.56
CA GLY A 75 -13.53 -3.78 -3.00
C GLY A 75 -14.11 -2.61 -3.79
N PRO A 76 -15.45 -2.50 -3.99
CA PRO A 76 -16.02 -1.28 -4.53
C PRO A 76 -15.55 -0.11 -3.67
N SER A 77 -15.22 1.03 -4.30
CA SER A 77 -14.89 2.29 -3.65
C SER A 77 -16.08 2.80 -2.83
N GLY A 78 -16.38 2.11 -1.73
CA GLY A 78 -17.46 2.37 -0.81
C GLY A 78 -17.03 3.43 0.17
N ASN A 79 -17.63 4.61 0.02
CA ASN A 79 -17.58 5.75 0.92
C ASN A 79 -17.51 5.29 2.41
N PRO A 80 -16.47 5.67 3.19
CA PRO A 80 -16.26 5.18 4.56
C PRO A 80 -17.35 5.59 5.57
N LYS A 81 -18.41 6.31 5.16
CA LYS A 81 -19.48 6.81 6.03
C LYS A 81 -20.65 5.83 6.29
N ARG A 82 -20.57 4.55 5.89
CA ARG A 82 -21.72 3.62 6.00
C ARG A 82 -21.69 2.61 7.14
N PHE A 83 -20.74 2.70 8.07
CA PHE A 83 -20.68 1.82 9.25
C PHE A 83 -20.96 2.53 10.58
N LEU A 84 -21.69 3.66 10.55
CA LEU A 84 -22.35 4.18 11.76
C LEU A 84 -23.86 4.13 11.56
N GLY A 85 -24.49 3.15 12.20
CA GLY A 85 -25.95 3.05 12.30
C GLY A 85 -26.52 1.74 11.77
N ARG A 86 -26.43 0.67 12.57
CA ARG A 86 -27.50 -0.33 12.68
C ARG A 86 -27.59 -0.80 14.13
N THR A 87 -28.63 -0.27 14.79
CA THR A 87 -29.38 -0.75 15.97
C THR A 87 -28.61 -1.21 17.19
#